data_AF-A0A7X3P3K7-F1
#
_entry.id   AF-A0A7X3P3K7-F1
#
_cell.length_a   1.000
_cell.length_b   1.000
_cell.length_c   1.000
_cell.angle_alpha   90.00
_cell.angle_beta   90.00
_cell.angle_gamma   90.00
#
_symmetry.space_group_name_H-M   'P 1'
#
loop_
_entity.id
_entity.type
_entity.pdbx_description
1 polymer ?
#
loop_
_entity_poly.entity_id
_entity_poly.type
_entity_poly.pdbx_seq_one_letter_code
_entity_poly.pdbx_strand_id
1 'polypeptide(L)' 'MIGTLIPRTENTPKQAILQKAPAGRTYTVRIGNKLDADTTVTDIQSKQVTLQRNGQHRTFTLNMTPLIK' A
#
# COMPACT_ATOMS: atom_id res chain seq x y z
N MET A 1 -7.43 0.50 -0.07
CA MET A 1 -6.30 0.26 0.86
C MET A 1 -6.85 0.24 2.27
N ILE A 2 -6.30 -0.58 3.17
CA ILE A 2 -6.78 -0.70 4.56
C ILE A 2 -5.90 0.10 5.52
N GLY A 3 -4.58 0.12 5.33
CA GLY A 3 -3.69 0.87 6.21
C GLY A 3 -2.21 0.79 5.84
N THR A 4 -1.40 1.54 6.59
CA THR A 4 0.06 1.60 6.46
C THR A 4 0.71 1.54 7.84
N LEU A 5 1.78 0.78 7.98
CA LEU A 5 2.66 0.77 9.16
C LEU A 5 3.95 1.50 8.77
N ILE A 6 4.14 2.69 9.34
CA ILE A 6 5.36 3.49 9.17
C ILE A 6 6.14 3.42 10.49
N PRO A 7 7.23 2.65 10.55
CA PRO A 7 8.02 2.53 11.76
C PRO A 7 8.77 3.81 12.09
N ARG A 8 9.05 4.02 13.38
CA ARG A 8 9.87 5.14 13.87
C ARG A 8 11.37 4.86 13.83
N THR A 9 11.75 3.61 13.59
CA THR A 9 13.14 3.12 13.57
C THR A 9 13.46 2.53 12.21
N GLU A 10 14.71 2.68 11.76
CA GLU A 10 15.15 2.19 10.44
C GLU A 10 15.22 0.66 10.34
N ASN A 11 15.31 -0.03 11.49
CA ASN A 11 15.41 -1.49 11.55
C ASN A 11 14.10 -2.23 11.25
N THR A 12 12.98 -1.50 11.17
CA THR A 12 11.69 -2.09 10.80
C THR A 12 11.29 -1.60 9.41
N PRO A 13 11.01 -2.49 8.46
CA PRO A 13 10.59 -2.08 7.13
C PRO A 13 9.17 -1.51 7.16
N LYS A 14 8.93 -0.48 6.34
CA LYS A 14 7.60 0.06 6.08
C LYS A 14 6.70 -1.02 5.48
N GLN A 15 5.44 -1.05 5.90
CA GLN A 15 4.47 -2.04 5.43
C GLN A 15 3.14 -1.37 5.08
N ALA A 16 2.39 -1.99 4.17
CA ALA A 16 1.04 -1.58 3.82
C ALA A 16 0.10 -2.79 3.80
N ILE A 17 -1.18 -2.55 4.10
CA ILE A 17 -2.24 -3.54 4.04
C ILE A 17 -3.16 -3.18 2.86
N LEU A 18 -3.08 -4.00 1.82
CA LEU A 18 -3.84 -3.84 0.57
C LEU A 18 -4.93 -4.92 0.50
N GLN A 19 -6.10 -4.56 -0.01
CA GLN A 19 -7.18 -5.51 -0.28
C GLN A 19 -7.37 -5.61 -1.79
N LYS A 20 -7.36 -6.84 -2.32
CA LYS A 20 -7.61 -7.11 -3.74
C LYS A 20 -9.10 -7.36 -3.97
N ALA A 21 -9.74 -6.47 -4.74
CA ALA A 21 -11.11 -6.67 -5.20
C ALA A 21 -11.14 -7.53 -6.50
N PRO A 22 -12.21 -8.31 -6.76
CA PRO A 22 -13.41 -8.50 -5.92
C PRO A 22 -13.23 -9.57 -4.83
N ALA A 23 -12.13 -10.33 -4.84
CA ALA A 23 -11.92 -11.49 -3.97
C ALA A 23 -11.78 -11.19 -2.46
N GLY A 24 -11.77 -9.91 -2.06
CA GLY A 24 -11.74 -9.48 -0.66
C GLY A 24 -10.45 -9.80 0.10
N ARG A 25 -9.50 -10.51 -0.52
CA ARG A 25 -8.26 -10.97 0.13
C ARG A 25 -7.34 -9.80 0.44
N THR A 26 -6.85 -9.80 1.68
CA THR A 26 -5.94 -8.81 2.20
C THR A 26 -4.50 -9.31 2.17
N TYR A 27 -3.57 -8.41 1.85
CA TYR A 27 -2.13 -8.69 1.78
C TYR A 27 -1.36 -7.63 2.55
N THR A 28 -0.39 -8.07 3.34
CA THR A 28 0.64 -7.21 3.90
C THR A 28 1.80 -7.15 2.91
N VAL A 29 2.18 -5.95 2.50
CA VAL A 29 3.19 -5.72 1.46
C VAL A 29 4.27 -4.76 1.94
N ARG A 30 5.45 -4.90 1.37
CA ARG A 30 6.66 -4.08 1.56
C ARG A 30 7.11 -3.51 0.22
N ILE A 31 7.98 -2.51 0.27
CA ILE A 31 8.65 -1.98 -0.93
C ILE A 31 9.37 -3.13 -1.65
N GLY A 32 9.22 -3.21 -2.96
CA GLY A 32 9.74 -4.28 -3.82
C GLY A 32 8.82 -5.49 -4.00
N ASN A 33 7.73 -5.62 -3.23
CA ASN A 33 6.78 -6.71 -3.47
C ASN A 33 6.02 -6.52 -4.80
N LYS A 34 5.86 -7.62 -5.55
CA LYS A 34 5.01 -7.70 -6.73
C LYS A 34 3.59 -8.10 -6.34
N LEU A 35 2.59 -7.37 -6.83
CA LEU A 35 1.17 -7.67 -6.61
C LEU A 35 0.57 -8.50 -7.74
N ASP A 36 1.15 -8.40 -8.93
CA ASP A 36 0.91 -9.22 -10.13
C ASP A 36 2.15 -9.15 -11.04
N ALA A 37 2.04 -9.62 -12.29
CA ALA A 37 3.15 -9.68 -13.24
C ALA A 37 3.80 -8.31 -13.48
N ASP A 38 3.00 -7.24 -13.45
CA ASP A 38 3.41 -5.91 -13.91
C ASP A 38 3.36 -4.85 -12.81
N THR A 39 2.82 -5.17 -11.63
CA THR A 39 2.59 -4.22 -10.54
C THR A 39 3.54 -4.46 -9.39
N THR A 40 4.35 -3.46 -9.04
CA THR A 40 5.32 -3.51 -7.92
C THR A 40 5.10 -2.35 -6.96
N VAL A 41 5.25 -2.59 -5.65
CA VAL A 41 5.23 -1.55 -4.62
C VAL A 41 6.57 -0.80 -4.65
N THR A 42 6.55 0.51 -4.91
CA THR A 42 7.76 1.33 -5.02
C THR A 42 7.96 2.29 -3.87
N ASP A 43 6.88 2.72 -3.21
CA ASP A 43 6.99 3.54 -2.00
C ASP A 43 5.80 3.31 -1.05
N ILE A 44 6.05 3.52 0.24
CA ILE A 44 5.05 3.46 1.31
C ILE A 44 5.26 4.69 2.20
N GLN A 45 4.21 5.50 2.32
CA GLN A 45 4.14 6.66 3.19
C GLN A 45 2.91 6.57 4.09
N SER A 46 2.77 7.50 5.04
CA SER A 46 1.59 7.52 5.91
C SER A 46 0.33 7.66 5.06
N LYS A 47 -0.60 6.69 5.19
CA LYS A 47 -1.87 6.65 4.45
C LYS A 47 -1.72 6.63 2.94
N GLN A 48 -0.56 6.25 2.41
CA GLN A 48 -0.28 6.28 0.99
C GLN A 48 0.66 5.15 0.55
N VAL A 49 0.37 4.55 -0.60
CA VAL A 49 1.23 3.55 -1.24
C VAL A 49 1.40 3.92 -2.71
N THR A 50 2.64 3.94 -3.19
CA THR A 50 2.93 4.11 -4.62
C THR A 50 3.23 2.75 -5.23
N LEU A 51 2.54 2.46 -6.33
CA LEU A 51 2.73 1.28 -7.15
C LEU A 51 3.28 1.72 -8.50
N GLN A 52 4.24 0.98 -9.03
CA GLN A 52 4.59 1.04 -10.44
C GLN A 52 3.83 -0.07 -11.18
N ARG A 53 3.14 0.29 -12.26
CA ARG A 53 2.47 -0.65 -13.17
C ARG A 53 2.75 -0.28 -14.61
N ASN A 54 3.31 -1.20 -15.40
CA ASN A 54 3.66 -0.95 -16.81
C ASN A 54 4.49 0.34 -17.01
N GLY A 55 5.47 0.60 -16.14
CA GLY A 55 6.29 1.81 -16.19
C GLY A 55 5.62 3.09 -15.69
N GLN A 56 4.33 3.07 -15.33
CA GLN A 56 3.63 4.21 -14.75
C GLN A 56 3.53 4.11 -13.24
N HIS A 57 3.69 5.24 -12.54
CA HIS A 57 3.45 5.31 -11.10
C HIS A 57 1.99 5.67 -10.81
N ARG A 58 1.40 4.95 -9.85
CA ARG A 58 0.05 5.19 -9.34
C ARG A 58 0.07 5.21 -7.83
N THR A 59 -0.58 6.21 -7.26
CA THR A 59 -0.62 6.41 -5.82
C THR A 59 -2.00 6.03 -5.30
N PHE A 60 -2.02 5.14 -4.30
CA PHE A 60 -3.21 4.73 -3.59
C PHE A 60 -3.21 5.35 -2.21
N THR A 61 -4.21 6.20 -1.94
CA THR A 61 -4.42 6.82 -0.64
C THR A 61 -5.47 6.07 0.18
N LEU A 62 -5.33 6.13 1.50
CA LEU A 62 -6.34 5.61 2.42
C LEU A 62 -7.50 6.59 2.41
N ASN A 63 -8.60 6.21 1.74
CA ASN A 63 -9.84 6.98 1.81
C ASN A 63 -10.45 6.79 3.19
N MET A 64 -10.14 7.72 4.10
CA MET A 64 -10.84 7.84 5.37
C MET A 64 -12.07 8.71 5.12
N THR A 65 -13.26 8.11 5.10
CA THR A 65 -14.48 8.89 5.32
C THR A 65 -14.42 9.37 6.78
N PRO A 66 -14.33 10.69 7.05
CA PRO A 66 -14.39 11.17 8.42
C PRO A 66 -15.73 10.74 9.02
N LEU A 67 -15.68 10.01 10.13
CA LEU A 67 -16.87 9.74 10.92
C LEU A 67 -17.22 11.04 11.65
N ILE A 68 -18.07 11.86 11.04
CA ILE A 68 -18.65 13.02 11.71
C ILE A 68 -19.57 12.45 12.81
N LYS A 69 -19.23 12.71 14.08
CA LYS A 69 -20.08 12.42 15.23
C LYS A 69 -20.94 13.64 15.55
#